data_AF-A0A8C5H1D5-F1
#
_entry.id   AF-A0A8C5H1D5-F1
#
_cell.length_a   1.000
_cell.length_b   1.000
_cell.length_c   1.000
_cell.angle_alpha   90.00
_cell.angle_beta   90.00
_cell.angle_gamma   90.00
#
_symmetry.space_group_name_H-M   'P 1'
#
loop_
_entity.id
_entity.type
_entity.pdbx_description
1 polymer ?
#
loop_
_entity_poly.entity_id
_entity_poly.type
_entity_poly.pdbx_seq_one_letter_code
_entity_poly.pdbx_strand_id
1 'polypeptide(L)'
;VGLERWLVRELAPQLASQTHTLPFEFRALEAVLQHKVNTLQTRLNDVEPVILDILESLVDPKILSADRSKLHVLLQNSKSLSELETDIKVFKDSLLKILDEDEIIEELCLTKWTDPRVFEESSLGIDQAEEMELLLENYYMQAEELGNKARELKELIDDSESVIFINLDSHRNVMMRLNLQLTMGSFSLTLFGLIGVAFGMNLTTAFEEDPRAFWLVTGFMFLGSGLIWRRLLSFLGRHLEPSVPPLYRRLTNCSRRCGQPTNSLQLTGKAIHLDLGSEHKDH
;
A
#
# COMPACT_ATOMS: atom_id res chain seq x y z
N VAL A 1 22.26 -13.44 14.70
CA VAL A 1 23.43 -12.90 15.44
C VAL A 1 23.03 -11.87 16.53
N GLY A 2 21.76 -11.52 16.70
CA GLY A 2 21.33 -10.46 17.65
C GLY A 2 21.04 -10.92 19.09
N LEU A 3 20.49 -12.12 19.28
CA LEU A 3 19.95 -12.55 20.59
C LEU A 3 21.01 -12.66 21.68
N GLU A 4 22.15 -13.30 21.40
CA GLU A 4 23.25 -13.48 22.38
C GLU A 4 23.92 -12.15 22.76
N ARG A 5 24.07 -11.23 21.79
CA ARG A 5 24.61 -9.89 22.05
C ARG A 5 23.64 -9.03 22.86
N TRP A 6 22.34 -9.15 22.60
CA TRP A 6 21.31 -8.47 23.39
C TRP A 6 21.21 -9.04 24.80
N LEU A 7 21.23 -10.37 24.96
CA LEU A 7 21.26 -11.06 26.26
C LEU A 7 22.38 -10.55 27.17
N VAL A 8 23.60 -10.43 26.63
CA VAL A 8 24.77 -10.03 27.42
C VAL A 8 24.84 -8.51 27.65
N ARG A 9 24.37 -7.68 26.71
CA ARG A 9 24.51 -6.22 26.81
C ARG A 9 23.32 -5.51 27.44
N GLU A 10 22.13 -6.05 27.29
CA GLU A 10 20.89 -5.35 27.64
C GLU A 10 20.16 -6.09 28.77
N LEU A 11 20.00 -7.41 28.64
CA LEU A 11 19.33 -8.21 29.67
C LEU A 11 20.16 -8.30 30.96
N ALA A 12 21.46 -8.55 30.87
CA ALA A 12 22.34 -8.66 32.04
C ALA A 12 22.37 -7.40 32.95
N PRO A 13 22.53 -6.16 32.43
CA PRO A 13 22.46 -4.96 33.27
C PRO A 13 21.05 -4.63 33.75
N GLN A 14 20.00 -4.94 32.98
CA GLN A 14 18.61 -4.76 33.43
C GLN A 14 18.30 -5.69 34.63
N LEU A 15 18.75 -6.95 34.57
CA LEU A 15 18.66 -7.87 35.71
C LEU A 15 19.54 -7.45 36.90
N ALA A 16 20.74 -6.90 36.64
CA ALA A 16 21.67 -6.48 37.70
C ALA A 16 21.26 -5.18 38.41
N SER A 17 20.40 -4.35 37.81
CA SER A 17 19.91 -3.12 38.43
C SER A 17 18.95 -3.46 39.59
N GLN A 18 19.44 -3.37 40.82
CA GLN A 18 18.66 -3.67 42.03
C GLN A 18 17.60 -2.58 42.30
N THR A 19 16.43 -2.70 41.67
CA THR A 19 15.18 -2.20 42.24
C THR A 19 14.48 -3.39 42.91
N HIS A 20 14.43 -3.39 44.25
CA HIS A 20 14.01 -4.50 45.12
C HIS A 20 12.48 -4.73 45.16
N THR A 21 11.76 -4.60 44.04
CA THR A 21 10.29 -4.61 44.04
C THR A 21 9.59 -5.65 43.18
N LEU A 22 10.23 -6.23 42.15
CA LEU A 22 9.61 -7.32 41.36
C LEU A 22 10.46 -8.60 41.37
N PRO A 23 9.83 -9.80 41.35
CA PRO A 23 10.53 -11.07 41.25
C PRO A 23 11.34 -11.21 39.94
N PHE A 24 12.31 -12.13 39.92
CA PHE A 24 13.27 -12.24 38.81
C PHE A 24 12.58 -12.67 37.50
N GLU A 25 11.55 -13.51 37.60
CA GLU A 25 10.78 -14.06 36.49
C GLU A 25 10.04 -12.97 35.71
N PHE A 26 9.42 -12.02 36.42
CA PHE A 26 8.75 -10.87 35.82
C PHE A 26 9.74 -10.03 35.03
N ARG A 27 10.90 -9.72 35.63
CA ARG A 27 11.94 -8.91 34.97
C ARG A 27 12.52 -9.60 33.75
N ALA A 28 12.76 -10.91 33.83
CA ALA A 28 13.29 -11.68 32.71
C ALA A 28 12.28 -11.72 31.56
N LEU A 29 11.01 -12.00 31.87
CA LEU A 29 9.94 -12.07 30.87
C LEU A 29 9.67 -10.69 30.25
N GLU A 30 9.54 -9.65 31.07
CA GLU A 30 9.37 -8.26 30.64
C GLU A 30 10.47 -7.85 29.67
N ALA A 31 11.74 -8.10 30.01
CA ALA A 31 12.85 -7.74 29.14
C ALA A 31 12.81 -8.49 27.78
N VAL A 32 12.44 -9.77 27.77
CA VAL A 32 12.30 -10.56 26.54
C VAL A 32 11.14 -10.06 25.68
N LEU A 33 9.97 -9.81 26.28
CA LEU A 33 8.78 -9.29 25.59
C LEU A 33 9.05 -7.89 25.04
N GLN A 34 9.63 -7.01 25.86
CA GLN A 34 10.02 -5.66 25.46
C GLN A 34 10.99 -5.68 24.28
N HIS A 35 11.97 -6.59 24.27
CA HIS A 35 12.87 -6.72 23.14
C HIS A 35 12.17 -7.16 21.87
N LYS A 36 11.23 -8.10 21.97
CA LYS A 36 10.45 -8.57 20.82
C LYS A 36 9.57 -7.45 20.26
N VAL A 37 8.81 -6.76 21.11
CA VAL A 37 7.98 -5.62 20.69
C VAL A 37 8.84 -4.51 20.09
N ASN A 38 9.95 -4.13 20.72
CA ASN A 38 10.86 -3.11 20.18
C ASN A 38 11.45 -3.49 18.82
N THR A 39 11.80 -4.76 18.63
CA THR A 39 12.32 -5.26 17.35
C THR A 39 11.26 -5.17 16.26
N LEU A 40 10.04 -5.58 16.55
CA LEU A 40 8.91 -5.52 15.61
C LEU A 40 8.55 -4.06 15.31
N GLN A 41 8.52 -3.18 16.32
CA GLN A 41 8.24 -1.75 16.19
C GLN A 41 9.29 -1.05 15.34
N THR A 42 10.58 -1.35 15.55
CA THR A 42 11.67 -0.77 14.74
C THR A 42 11.52 -1.15 13.27
N ARG A 43 11.24 -2.43 12.99
CA ARG A 43 11.00 -2.89 11.62
C ARG A 43 9.80 -2.21 10.96
N LEU A 44 8.73 -1.95 11.72
CA LEU A 44 7.58 -1.22 11.19
C LEU A 44 7.96 0.23 10.86
N ASN A 45 8.63 0.92 11.79
CA ASN A 45 9.04 2.31 11.64
C ASN A 45 10.04 2.52 10.50
N ASP A 46 10.83 1.52 10.15
CA ASP A 46 11.75 1.57 9.00
C ASP A 46 11.00 1.48 7.66
N VAL A 47 9.90 0.71 7.63
CA VAL A 47 9.17 0.36 6.40
C VAL A 47 8.06 1.37 6.09
N GLU A 48 7.39 1.90 7.11
CA GLU A 48 6.32 2.89 7.03
C GLU A 48 6.67 4.14 6.18
N PRO A 49 7.75 4.90 6.48
CA PRO A 49 8.05 6.12 5.74
C PRO A 49 8.41 5.86 4.28
N VAL A 50 9.05 4.71 4.00
CA VAL A 50 9.44 4.34 2.64
C VAL A 50 8.21 4.04 1.78
N ILE A 51 7.19 3.39 2.35
CA ILE A 51 5.94 3.11 1.65
C ILE A 51 5.16 4.40 1.43
N LEU A 52 5.01 5.26 2.44
CA LEU A 52 4.28 6.52 2.29
C LEU A 52 4.93 7.44 1.24
N ASP A 53 6.27 7.55 1.21
CA ASP A 53 6.99 8.32 0.19
C ASP A 53 6.80 7.76 -1.22
N ILE A 54 6.88 6.43 -1.36
CA ILE A 54 6.66 5.77 -2.65
C ILE A 54 5.21 6.00 -3.12
N LEU A 55 4.24 5.83 -2.24
CA LEU A 55 2.82 6.07 -2.51
C LEU A 55 2.56 7.50 -2.95
N GLU A 56 3.09 8.49 -2.22
CA GLU A 56 2.98 9.91 -2.60
C GLU A 56 3.60 10.18 -3.97
N SER A 57 4.77 9.60 -4.25
CA SER A 57 5.44 9.74 -5.56
C SER A 57 4.70 9.06 -6.72
N LEU A 58 3.87 8.05 -6.43
CA LEU A 58 3.09 7.28 -7.42
C LEU A 58 1.73 7.91 -7.73
N VAL A 59 1.22 8.79 -6.87
CA VAL A 59 -0.03 9.54 -7.12
C VAL A 59 0.11 10.44 -8.36
N ASP A 60 1.32 10.85 -8.73
CA ASP A 60 1.53 11.70 -9.90
C ASP A 60 1.48 10.90 -11.23
N PRO A 61 0.43 11.09 -12.06
CA PRO A 61 0.20 10.29 -13.25
C PRO A 61 1.23 10.50 -14.37
N LYS A 62 2.09 11.51 -14.24
CA LYS A 62 3.16 11.84 -15.20
C LYS A 62 4.46 11.05 -14.97
N ILE A 63 4.63 10.39 -13.83
CA ILE A 63 5.91 9.77 -13.42
C ILE A 63 5.92 8.25 -13.65
N LEU A 64 4.77 7.67 -13.97
CA LEU A 64 4.57 6.21 -13.99
C LEU A 64 5.39 5.45 -15.06
N SER A 65 5.88 6.14 -16.09
CA SER A 65 6.78 5.54 -17.08
C SER A 65 8.23 5.39 -16.62
N ALA A 66 8.65 6.06 -15.53
CA ALA A 66 10.06 6.22 -15.17
C ALA A 66 10.58 5.28 -14.05
N ASP A 67 9.72 4.62 -13.29
CA ASP A 67 10.11 4.13 -11.95
C ASP A 67 9.97 2.61 -11.72
N ARG A 68 10.47 1.81 -12.67
CA ARG A 68 10.57 0.35 -12.50
C ARG A 68 11.36 -0.05 -11.25
N SER A 69 12.33 0.77 -10.84
CA SER A 69 13.09 0.62 -9.60
C SER A 69 12.24 0.84 -8.35
N LYS A 70 11.41 1.89 -8.30
CA LYS A 70 10.52 2.13 -7.14
C LYS A 70 9.45 1.06 -7.01
N LEU A 71 8.91 0.54 -8.11
CA LEU A 71 8.01 -0.61 -8.05
C LEU A 71 8.68 -1.84 -7.43
N HIS A 72 9.95 -2.10 -7.77
CA HIS A 72 10.68 -3.21 -7.17
C HIS A 72 10.89 -3.01 -5.66
N VAL A 73 11.21 -1.79 -5.24
CA VAL A 73 11.33 -1.42 -3.81
C VAL A 73 9.99 -1.57 -3.09
N LEU A 74 8.87 -1.16 -3.71
CA LEU A 74 7.52 -1.33 -3.16
C LEU A 74 7.18 -2.82 -2.97
N LEU A 75 7.41 -3.65 -3.99
CA LEU A 75 7.20 -5.10 -3.90
C LEU A 75 8.09 -5.76 -2.84
N GLN A 76 9.34 -5.30 -2.71
CA GLN A 76 10.25 -5.79 -1.69
C GLN A 76 9.75 -5.40 -0.27
N ASN A 77 9.32 -4.16 -0.09
CA ASN A 77 8.75 -3.69 1.19
C ASN A 77 7.43 -4.40 1.52
N SER A 78 6.59 -4.67 0.53
CA SER A 78 5.35 -5.46 0.67
C SER A 78 5.64 -6.86 1.21
N LYS A 79 6.67 -7.51 0.66
CA LYS A 79 7.13 -8.81 1.16
C LYS A 79 7.63 -8.71 2.61
N SER A 80 8.48 -7.73 2.91
CA SER A 80 9.00 -7.52 4.27
C SER A 80 7.90 -7.20 5.29
N LEU A 81 6.85 -6.47 4.87
CA LEU A 81 5.68 -6.18 5.69
C LEU A 81 4.82 -7.43 5.92
N SER A 82 4.67 -8.29 4.92
CA SER A 82 3.98 -9.58 5.05
C SER A 82 4.72 -10.54 5.98
N GLU A 83 6.06 -10.55 5.93
CA GLU A 83 6.90 -11.27 6.89
C GLU A 83 6.72 -10.71 8.31
N LEU A 84 6.74 -9.38 8.48
CA LEU A 84 6.50 -8.72 9.76
C LEU A 84 5.12 -9.02 10.34
N GLU A 85 4.06 -8.98 9.53
CA GLU A 85 2.70 -9.33 9.94
C GLU A 85 2.61 -10.77 10.44
N THR A 86 3.28 -11.69 9.72
CA THR A 86 3.35 -13.11 10.13
C THR A 86 4.08 -13.25 11.45
N ASP A 87 5.22 -12.55 11.63
CA ASP A 87 5.99 -12.58 12.88
C ASP A 87 5.17 -12.03 14.06
N ILE A 88 4.45 -10.91 13.86
CA ILE A 88 3.56 -10.33 14.88
C ILE A 88 2.44 -11.32 15.22
N LYS A 89 1.84 -11.95 14.21
CA LYS A 89 0.76 -12.93 14.42
C LYS A 89 1.25 -14.13 15.23
N VAL A 90 2.39 -14.71 14.86
CA VAL A 90 2.98 -15.84 15.60
C VAL A 90 3.29 -15.44 17.05
N PHE A 91 3.83 -14.25 17.27
CA PHE A 91 4.10 -13.74 18.61
C PHE A 91 2.81 -13.57 19.44
N LYS A 92 1.76 -12.98 18.85
CA LYS A 92 0.43 -12.85 19.49
C LYS A 92 -0.19 -14.21 19.80
N ASP A 93 -0.17 -15.14 18.85
CA ASP A 93 -0.74 -16.48 19.02
C ASP A 93 0.01 -17.26 20.12
N SER A 94 1.32 -17.02 20.30
CA SER A 94 2.09 -17.56 21.41
C SER A 94 1.72 -16.94 22.76
N LEU A 95 1.50 -15.62 22.81
CA LEU A 95 1.04 -14.94 24.04
C LEU A 95 -0.36 -15.38 24.44
N LEU A 96 -1.29 -15.51 23.49
CA LEU A 96 -2.66 -15.95 23.76
C LEU A 96 -2.69 -17.36 24.34
N LYS A 97 -1.87 -18.29 23.83
CA LYS A 97 -1.78 -19.64 24.41
C LYS A 97 -1.34 -19.64 25.87
N ILE A 98 -0.45 -18.72 26.25
CA ILE A 98 0.00 -18.58 27.64
C ILE A 98 -1.12 -17.97 28.48
N LEU A 99 -1.81 -16.94 27.96
CA LEU A 99 -2.93 -16.28 28.63
C LEU A 99 -4.17 -17.20 28.78
N ASP A 100 -4.40 -18.12 27.84
CA ASP A 100 -5.55 -19.04 27.84
C ASP A 100 -5.40 -20.20 28.85
N GLU A 101 -4.18 -20.46 29.34
CA GLU A 101 -3.86 -21.59 30.21
C GLU A 101 -3.37 -21.11 31.58
N ASP A 102 -4.29 -20.95 32.54
CA ASP A 102 -4.00 -20.52 33.93
C ASP A 102 -2.85 -21.32 34.58
N GLU A 103 -2.74 -22.62 34.27
CA GLU A 103 -1.69 -23.51 34.75
C GLU A 103 -0.29 -23.06 34.29
N ILE A 104 -0.17 -22.56 33.05
CA ILE A 104 1.09 -22.02 32.51
C ILE A 104 1.46 -20.71 33.20
N ILE A 105 0.49 -19.83 33.46
CA ILE A 105 0.70 -18.57 34.19
C ILE A 105 1.21 -18.86 35.61
N GLU A 106 0.64 -19.85 36.28
CA GLU A 106 1.11 -20.30 37.59
C GLU A 106 2.52 -20.93 37.55
N GLU A 107 2.86 -21.72 36.52
CA GLU A 107 4.20 -22.27 36.33
C GLU A 107 5.26 -21.18 36.06
N LEU A 108 4.90 -20.08 35.39
CA LEU A 108 5.77 -18.93 35.14
C LEU A 108 6.16 -18.20 36.44
N CYS A 109 5.36 -18.30 37.50
CA CYS A 109 5.60 -17.70 38.81
C CYS A 109 6.54 -18.55 39.68
N LEU A 110 7.82 -18.61 39.29
CA LEU A 110 8.84 -19.49 39.89
C LEU A 110 9.15 -19.18 41.37
N THR A 111 8.94 -17.95 41.83
CA THR A 111 9.19 -17.56 43.23
C THR A 111 8.27 -18.30 44.22
N LYS A 112 7.04 -18.65 43.81
CA LYS A 112 6.07 -19.46 44.57
C LYS A 112 6.63 -20.83 44.98
N TRP A 113 7.56 -21.37 44.19
CA TRP A 113 8.14 -22.70 44.36
C TRP A 113 9.46 -22.72 45.13
N THR A 114 10.03 -21.55 45.43
CA THR A 114 11.40 -21.44 45.98
C THR A 114 11.45 -21.27 47.51
N ASP A 115 10.38 -20.76 48.15
CA ASP A 115 10.33 -20.62 49.62
C ASP A 115 9.00 -21.16 50.21
N PRO A 116 9.02 -22.23 51.04
CA PRO A 116 7.82 -22.76 51.70
C PRO A 116 7.16 -21.80 52.68
N ARG A 117 7.84 -20.73 53.13
CA ARG A 117 7.27 -19.72 54.06
C ARG A 117 6.43 -18.68 53.34
N VAL A 118 6.69 -18.45 52.06
CA VAL A 118 5.91 -17.56 51.19
C VAL A 118 4.57 -18.21 50.84
N PHE A 119 4.46 -19.55 50.90
CA PHE A 119 3.21 -20.28 50.67
C PHE A 119 2.06 -19.89 51.63
N GLU A 120 2.39 -19.51 52.87
CA GLU A 120 1.38 -19.17 53.90
C GLU A 120 0.95 -17.69 53.85
N GLU A 121 1.83 -16.80 53.38
CA GLU A 121 1.52 -15.39 53.06
C GLU A 121 0.85 -15.26 51.67
N SER A 122 1.13 -16.20 50.77
CA SER A 122 0.55 -16.35 49.43
C SER A 122 -0.77 -17.12 49.40
N SER A 123 -1.46 -17.23 50.54
CA SER A 123 -2.92 -17.46 50.57
C SER A 123 -3.69 -16.34 49.82
N LEU A 124 -3.02 -15.21 49.58
CA LEU A 124 -3.39 -14.15 48.62
C LEU A 124 -2.83 -14.37 47.19
N GLY A 125 -2.38 -15.59 46.85
CA GLY A 125 -1.65 -15.95 45.62
C GLY A 125 -2.39 -15.77 44.29
N ILE A 126 -3.54 -15.11 44.30
CA ILE A 126 -4.21 -14.56 43.13
C ILE A 126 -3.38 -13.37 42.58
N ASP A 127 -2.76 -12.56 43.46
CA ASP A 127 -2.12 -11.29 43.09
C ASP A 127 -0.92 -11.45 42.14
N GLN A 128 -0.05 -12.45 42.34
CA GLN A 128 1.13 -12.64 41.48
C GLN A 128 0.78 -13.22 40.10
N ALA A 129 -0.15 -14.18 40.05
CA ALA A 129 -0.61 -14.73 38.78
C ALA A 129 -1.39 -13.69 37.98
N GLU A 130 -2.24 -12.90 38.65
CA GLU A 130 -2.98 -11.77 38.07
C GLU A 130 -2.02 -10.66 37.59
N GLU A 131 -0.98 -10.32 38.35
CA GLU A 131 0.07 -9.39 37.91
C GLU A 131 0.82 -9.89 36.65
N MET A 132 1.09 -11.21 36.58
CA MET A 132 1.75 -11.83 35.42
C MET A 132 0.85 -11.81 34.19
N GLU A 133 -0.43 -12.12 34.37
CA GLU A 133 -1.46 -12.04 33.34
C GLU A 133 -1.57 -10.60 32.82
N LEU A 134 -1.71 -9.61 33.70
CA LEU A 134 -1.77 -8.19 33.33
C LEU A 134 -0.54 -7.73 32.53
N LEU A 135 0.66 -8.21 32.89
CA LEU A 135 1.88 -7.91 32.13
C LEU A 135 1.82 -8.52 30.72
N LEU A 136 1.44 -9.79 30.61
CA LEU A 136 1.29 -10.49 29.34
C LEU A 136 0.20 -9.86 28.45
N GLU A 137 -0.94 -9.49 29.03
CA GLU A 137 -2.03 -8.77 28.35
C GLU A 137 -1.56 -7.43 27.81
N ASN A 138 -0.78 -6.67 28.58
CA ASN A 138 -0.25 -5.39 28.13
C ASN A 138 0.64 -5.57 26.87
N TYR A 139 1.56 -6.53 26.88
CA TYR A 139 2.40 -6.82 25.71
C TYR A 139 1.60 -7.41 24.53
N TYR A 140 0.55 -8.19 24.81
CA TYR A 140 -0.38 -8.66 23.79
C TYR A 140 -1.09 -7.48 23.10
N MET A 141 -1.61 -6.53 23.88
CA MET A 141 -2.26 -5.32 23.37
C MET A 141 -1.29 -4.45 22.55
N GLN A 142 -0.04 -4.29 23.01
CA GLN A 142 0.99 -3.60 22.22
C GLN A 142 1.29 -4.31 20.89
N ALA A 143 1.41 -5.64 20.90
CA ALA A 143 1.61 -6.42 19.69
C ALA A 143 0.41 -6.35 18.74
N GLU A 144 -0.81 -6.27 19.27
CA GLU A 144 -2.03 -6.06 18.50
C GLU A 144 -2.07 -4.69 17.82
N GLU A 145 -1.76 -3.62 18.55
CA GLU A 145 -1.67 -2.27 17.99
C GLU A 145 -0.66 -2.24 16.83
N LEU A 146 0.51 -2.85 17.04
CA LEU A 146 1.54 -2.95 16.02
C LEU A 146 1.07 -3.75 14.79
N GLY A 147 0.37 -4.86 15.01
CA GLY A 147 -0.21 -5.67 13.95
C GLY A 147 -1.28 -4.93 13.15
N ASN A 148 -2.08 -4.08 13.80
CA ASN A 148 -3.09 -3.27 13.14
C ASN A 148 -2.47 -2.19 12.26
N LYS A 149 -1.43 -1.50 12.73
CA LYS A 149 -0.65 -0.54 11.90
C LYS A 149 -0.01 -1.22 10.70
N ALA A 150 0.57 -2.40 10.90
CA ALA A 150 1.16 -3.18 9.80
C ALA A 150 0.11 -3.61 8.76
N ARG A 151 -1.12 -3.96 9.20
CA ARG A 151 -2.22 -4.32 8.30
C ARG A 151 -2.72 -3.14 7.49
N GLU A 152 -2.93 -1.99 8.12
CA GLU A 152 -3.34 -0.75 7.44
C GLU A 152 -2.35 -0.39 6.33
N LEU A 153 -1.05 -0.43 6.64
CA LEU A 153 0.00 -0.14 5.68
C LEU A 153 0.02 -1.15 4.51
N LYS A 154 -0.31 -2.41 4.78
CA LYS A 154 -0.40 -3.46 3.76
C LYS A 154 -1.60 -3.27 2.83
N GLU A 155 -2.74 -2.87 3.38
CA GLU A 155 -3.93 -2.54 2.59
C GLU A 155 -3.64 -1.37 1.64
N LEU A 156 -2.94 -0.32 2.12
CA LEU A 156 -2.51 0.80 1.28
C LEU A 156 -1.57 0.37 0.14
N ILE A 157 -0.67 -0.58 0.40
CA ILE A 157 0.20 -1.17 -0.63
C ILE A 157 -0.60 -1.95 -1.66
N ASP A 158 -1.49 -2.84 -1.23
CA ASP A 158 -2.27 -3.72 -2.12
C ASP A 158 -3.17 -2.90 -3.05
N ASP A 159 -3.82 -1.86 -2.50
CA ASP A 159 -4.59 -0.89 -3.27
C ASP A 159 -3.75 -0.23 -4.36
N SER A 160 -2.51 0.12 -4.03
CA SER A 160 -1.60 0.84 -4.93
C SER A 160 -0.93 -0.07 -5.96
N GLU A 161 -0.63 -1.32 -5.60
CA GLU A 161 -0.13 -2.33 -6.52
C GLU A 161 -1.14 -2.57 -7.65
N SER A 162 -2.43 -2.65 -7.32
CA SER A 162 -3.49 -2.82 -8.32
C SER A 162 -3.53 -1.68 -9.34
N VAL A 163 -3.31 -0.43 -8.89
CA VAL A 163 -3.27 0.77 -9.75
C VAL A 163 -2.03 0.76 -10.64
N ILE A 164 -0.87 0.40 -10.09
CA ILE A 164 0.38 0.32 -10.85
C ILE A 164 0.30 -0.78 -11.92
N PHE A 165 -0.25 -1.94 -11.59
CA PHE A 165 -0.42 -3.05 -12.52
C PHE A 165 -1.32 -2.65 -13.70
N ILE A 166 -2.44 -1.99 -13.43
CA ILE A 166 -3.35 -1.46 -14.46
C ILE A 166 -2.62 -0.47 -15.39
N ASN A 167 -1.76 0.39 -14.85
CA ASN A 167 -1.08 1.40 -15.67
C ASN A 167 0.10 0.83 -16.47
N LEU A 168 0.86 -0.13 -15.92
CA LEU A 168 1.89 -0.85 -16.69
C LEU A 168 1.29 -1.63 -17.86
N ASP A 169 0.13 -2.24 -17.66
CA ASP A 169 -0.62 -2.89 -18.74
C ASP A 169 -1.08 -1.86 -19.77
N SER A 170 -1.60 -0.71 -19.34
CA SER A 170 -1.95 0.42 -20.21
C SER A 170 -0.77 0.87 -21.08
N HIS A 171 0.45 1.03 -20.53
CA HIS A 171 1.62 1.43 -21.30
C HIS A 171 2.01 0.39 -22.36
N ARG A 172 1.97 -0.92 -22.03
CA ARG A 172 2.18 -2.00 -23.01
C ARG A 172 1.11 -1.97 -24.10
N ASN A 173 -0.13 -1.72 -23.72
CA ASN A 173 -1.26 -1.60 -24.64
C ASN A 173 -1.12 -0.39 -25.58
N VAL A 174 -0.58 0.73 -25.09
CA VAL A 174 -0.25 1.91 -25.92
C VAL A 174 0.88 1.60 -26.90
N MET A 175 1.97 0.97 -26.45
CA MET A 175 3.08 0.61 -27.35
C MET A 175 2.63 -0.37 -28.43
N MET A 176 1.83 -1.38 -28.09
CA MET A 176 1.29 -2.31 -29.08
C MET A 176 0.36 -1.61 -30.08
N ARG A 177 -0.45 -0.65 -29.63
CA ARG A 177 -1.27 0.20 -30.49
C ARG A 177 -0.41 1.02 -31.46
N LEU A 178 0.66 1.65 -30.98
CA LEU A 178 1.57 2.43 -31.83
C LEU A 178 2.26 1.55 -32.87
N ASN A 179 2.71 0.35 -32.51
CA ASN A 179 3.32 -0.59 -33.45
C ASN A 179 2.34 -1.04 -34.55
N LEU A 180 1.09 -1.36 -34.17
CA LEU A 180 0.03 -1.70 -35.12
C LEU A 180 -0.29 -0.54 -36.06
N GLN A 181 -0.37 0.68 -35.51
CA GLN A 181 -0.51 1.88 -36.33
C GLN A 181 0.67 1.98 -37.30
N LEU A 182 1.92 2.06 -36.85
CA LEU A 182 3.09 2.17 -37.75
C LEU A 182 3.11 1.11 -38.86
N THR A 183 2.76 -0.14 -38.53
CA THR A 183 2.69 -1.24 -39.50
C THR A 183 1.66 -0.98 -40.61
N MET A 184 0.46 -0.52 -40.25
CA MET A 184 -0.58 -0.15 -41.23
C MET A 184 -0.15 1.02 -42.13
N GLY A 185 0.76 1.87 -41.64
CA GLY A 185 1.17 3.12 -42.29
C GLY A 185 2.24 2.82 -43.31
N SER A 186 3.21 2.03 -42.90
CA SER A 186 4.19 1.40 -43.78
C SER A 186 3.50 0.56 -44.86
N PHE A 187 2.44 -0.19 -44.53
CA PHE A 187 1.68 -0.95 -45.53
C PHE A 187 1.03 -0.04 -46.57
N SER A 188 0.35 1.02 -46.13
CA SER A 188 -0.25 2.01 -47.05
C SER A 188 0.80 2.70 -47.92
N LEU A 189 1.91 3.12 -47.33
CA LEU A 189 3.00 3.78 -48.04
C LEU A 189 3.66 2.84 -49.05
N THR A 190 3.82 1.55 -48.72
CA THR A 190 4.40 0.55 -49.62
C THR A 190 3.52 0.33 -50.84
N LEU A 191 2.20 0.19 -50.67
CA LEU A 191 1.26 -0.05 -51.77
C LEU A 191 1.31 1.05 -52.84
N PHE A 192 1.29 2.32 -52.42
CA PHE A 192 1.37 3.46 -53.34
C PHE A 192 2.81 3.79 -53.75
N GLY A 193 3.78 3.50 -52.89
CA GLY A 193 5.21 3.64 -53.18
C GLY A 193 5.66 2.74 -54.32
N LEU A 194 5.11 1.53 -54.46
CA LEU A 194 5.38 0.64 -55.60
C LEU A 194 5.00 1.28 -56.94
N ILE A 195 3.90 2.04 -56.97
CA ILE A 195 3.48 2.78 -58.17
C ILE A 195 4.50 3.89 -58.46
N GLY A 196 4.99 4.59 -57.43
CA GLY A 196 6.04 5.60 -57.56
C GLY A 196 7.36 5.03 -58.05
N VAL A 197 7.75 3.86 -57.55
CA VAL A 197 8.93 3.11 -58.01
C VAL A 197 8.75 2.68 -59.46
N ALA A 198 7.58 2.19 -59.85
CA ALA A 198 7.30 1.79 -61.23
C ALA A 198 7.47 2.93 -62.24
N PHE A 199 6.97 4.13 -61.92
CA PHE A 199 7.16 5.32 -62.77
C PHE A 199 8.54 5.96 -62.64
N GLY A 200 9.26 5.73 -61.53
CA GLY A 200 10.64 6.19 -61.33
C GLY A 200 11.69 5.31 -62.02
N MET A 201 11.35 4.05 -62.34
CA MET A 201 12.14 3.22 -63.23
C MET A 201 11.98 3.77 -64.66
N ASN A 202 13.10 4.02 -65.34
CA ASN A 202 13.24 4.62 -66.67
C ASN A 202 12.46 3.86 -67.78
N LEU A 203 11.14 3.89 -67.70
CA LEU A 203 10.20 3.34 -68.66
C LEU A 203 9.75 4.49 -69.56
N THR A 204 9.95 4.36 -70.86
CA THR A 204 9.49 5.31 -71.89
C THR A 204 7.96 5.35 -71.90
N THR A 205 7.38 6.13 -71.00
CA THR A 205 5.94 6.34 -70.87
C THR A 205 5.64 7.67 -71.55
N ALA A 206 4.66 7.71 -72.46
CA ALA A 206 4.31 8.89 -73.27
C ALA A 206 3.71 10.09 -72.47
N PHE A 207 3.98 10.17 -71.17
CA PHE A 207 3.51 11.16 -70.20
C PHE A 207 4.61 12.15 -69.76
N GLU A 208 5.81 12.06 -70.37
CA GLU A 208 7.02 12.78 -69.97
C GLU A 208 7.00 14.29 -70.33
N GLU A 209 6.21 14.68 -71.33
CA GLU A 209 6.22 16.05 -71.88
C GLU A 209 5.37 17.05 -71.08
N ASP A 210 4.47 16.59 -70.20
CA ASP A 210 3.53 17.45 -69.48
C ASP A 210 3.91 17.64 -67.98
N PRO A 211 4.34 18.85 -67.55
CA PRO A 211 4.68 19.11 -66.15
C PRO A 211 3.49 18.97 -65.17
N ARG A 212 2.25 18.90 -65.69
CA ARG A 212 1.03 18.68 -64.90
C ARG A 212 0.83 17.21 -64.52
N ALA A 213 1.33 16.27 -65.33
CA ALA A 213 1.13 14.84 -65.11
C ALA A 213 1.86 14.34 -63.85
N PHE A 214 3.07 14.84 -63.63
CA PHE A 214 3.85 14.57 -62.42
C PHE A 214 3.08 14.95 -61.15
N TRP A 215 2.58 16.20 -61.08
CA TRP A 215 1.82 16.68 -59.94
C TRP A 215 0.50 15.92 -59.71
N LEU A 216 -0.16 15.47 -60.78
CA LEU A 216 -1.37 14.64 -60.67
C LEU A 216 -1.07 13.26 -60.09
N VAL A 217 0.00 12.60 -60.55
CA VAL A 217 0.39 11.27 -60.07
C VAL A 217 0.87 11.33 -58.62
N THR A 218 1.72 12.31 -58.27
CA THR A 218 2.17 12.54 -56.90
C THR A 218 1.01 12.89 -55.97
N GLY A 219 0.09 13.75 -56.43
CA GLY A 219 -1.12 14.10 -55.69
C GLY A 219 -2.02 12.89 -55.44
N PHE A 220 -2.24 12.05 -56.46
CA PHE A 220 -3.03 10.82 -56.35
C PHE A 220 -2.40 9.80 -55.41
N MET A 221 -1.07 9.62 -55.43
CA MET A 221 -0.36 8.73 -54.50
C MET A 221 -0.49 9.17 -53.05
N PHE A 222 -0.24 10.46 -52.77
CA PHE A 222 -0.31 10.98 -51.41
C PHE A 222 -1.76 10.95 -50.88
N LEU A 223 -2.73 11.32 -51.71
CA LEU A 223 -4.15 11.27 -51.35
C LEU A 223 -4.63 9.83 -51.15
N GLY A 224 -4.28 8.92 -52.07
CA GLY A 224 -4.63 7.50 -51.99
C GLY A 224 -4.06 6.82 -50.76
N SER A 225 -2.78 7.06 -50.46
CA SER A 225 -2.14 6.55 -49.24
C SER A 225 -2.80 7.11 -47.98
N GLY A 226 -3.00 8.43 -47.90
CA GLY A 226 -3.66 9.06 -46.75
C GLY A 226 -5.09 8.55 -46.51
N LEU A 227 -5.88 8.33 -47.57
CA LEU A 227 -7.24 7.79 -47.46
C LEU A 227 -7.26 6.34 -46.97
N ILE A 228 -6.37 5.49 -47.48
CA ILE A 228 -6.27 4.09 -47.05
C ILE A 228 -5.77 3.99 -45.61
N TRP A 229 -4.75 4.76 -45.24
CA TRP A 229 -4.28 4.89 -43.86
C TRP A 229 -5.41 5.31 -42.91
N ARG A 230 -6.16 6.36 -43.25
CA ARG A 230 -7.30 6.84 -42.45
C ARG A 230 -8.42 5.81 -42.36
N ARG A 231 -8.70 5.06 -43.44
CA ARG A 231 -9.71 3.99 -43.45
C ARG A 231 -9.28 2.81 -42.57
N LEU A 232 -8.00 2.41 -42.62
CA LEU A 232 -7.43 1.37 -41.76
C LEU A 232 -7.48 1.77 -40.28
N LEU A 233 -7.12 3.01 -39.96
CA LEU A 233 -7.21 3.55 -38.60
C LEU A 233 -8.66 3.60 -38.09
N SER A 234 -9.61 4.01 -38.93
CA SER A 234 -11.03 4.05 -38.55
C SER A 234 -11.63 2.66 -38.35
N PHE A 235 -11.24 1.69 -39.18
CA PHE A 235 -11.66 0.30 -39.03
C PHE A 235 -11.12 -0.29 -37.73
N LEU A 236 -9.84 -0.02 -37.42
CA LEU A 236 -9.22 -0.48 -36.19
C LEU A 236 -9.77 0.23 -34.95
N GLY A 237 -10.04 1.53 -35.02
CA GLY A 237 -10.63 2.29 -33.92
C GLY A 237 -11.99 1.74 -33.47
N ARG A 238 -12.77 1.18 -34.40
CA ARG A 238 -14.08 0.56 -34.11
C ARG A 238 -13.98 -0.86 -33.56
N HIS A 239 -12.87 -1.56 -33.81
CA HIS A 239 -12.66 -2.96 -33.39
C HIS A 239 -11.69 -3.11 -32.21
N LEU A 240 -10.88 -2.09 -31.93
CA LEU A 240 -9.79 -2.08 -30.96
C LEU A 240 -10.01 -0.95 -29.94
N GLU A 241 -11.27 -0.73 -29.55
CA GLU A 241 -11.61 0.07 -28.38
C GLU A 241 -11.08 -0.71 -27.17
N PRO A 242 -10.06 -0.20 -26.44
CA PRO A 242 -9.64 -0.88 -25.24
C PRO A 242 -10.77 -0.73 -24.22
N SER A 243 -11.15 -1.83 -23.61
CA SER A 243 -11.82 -1.87 -22.32
C SER A 243 -11.04 -0.99 -21.34
N VAL A 244 -11.41 0.28 -21.24
CA VAL A 244 -10.97 1.12 -20.12
C VAL A 244 -11.56 0.43 -18.90
N PRO A 245 -10.75 -0.10 -17.96
CA PRO A 245 -11.33 -0.66 -16.76
C PRO A 245 -12.19 0.43 -16.10
N PRO A 246 -13.43 0.12 -15.68
CA PRO A 246 -14.39 1.10 -15.16
C PRO A 246 -13.89 1.86 -13.91
N LEU A 247 -12.73 1.48 -13.37
CA LEU A 247 -12.15 2.01 -12.14
C LEU A 247 -11.61 3.44 -12.30
N TYR A 248 -11.09 3.84 -13.46
CA TYR A 248 -10.61 5.21 -13.68
C TYR A 248 -11.73 6.25 -13.55
N ARG A 249 -12.96 5.89 -13.95
CA ARG A 249 -14.16 6.74 -13.79
C ARG A 249 -14.67 6.76 -12.34
N ARG A 250 -14.38 5.73 -11.53
CA ARG A 250 -14.72 5.70 -10.10
C ARG A 250 -13.75 6.52 -9.26
N LEU A 251 -12.43 6.44 -9.49
CA LEU A 251 -11.45 7.21 -8.72
C LEU A 251 -11.60 8.72 -8.94
N THR A 252 -11.89 9.18 -10.17
CA THR A 252 -12.20 10.61 -10.43
C THR A 252 -13.49 11.07 -9.75
N ASN A 253 -14.46 10.16 -9.54
CA ASN A 253 -15.72 10.48 -8.88
C ASN A 253 -15.64 10.37 -7.34
N CYS A 254 -14.78 9.51 -6.80
CA CYS A 254 -14.49 9.46 -5.36
C CYS A 254 -13.61 10.62 -4.91
N SER A 255 -12.58 10.99 -5.69
CA SER A 255 -11.73 12.16 -5.40
C SER A 255 -12.54 13.48 -5.40
N ARG A 256 -13.52 13.62 -6.30
CA ARG A 256 -14.47 14.77 -6.24
C ARG A 256 -15.44 14.74 -5.05
N ARG A 257 -15.70 13.56 -4.48
CA ARG A 257 -16.63 13.39 -3.35
C ARG A 257 -15.93 13.60 -1.99
N CYS A 258 -14.63 13.32 -1.90
CA CYS A 258 -13.81 13.60 -0.71
C CYS A 258 -13.22 15.03 -0.68
N GLY A 259 -13.24 15.77 -1.79
CA GLY A 259 -12.73 17.14 -1.87
C GLY A 259 -13.71 18.26 -1.48
N GLN A 260 -14.88 17.93 -0.92
CA GLN A 260 -15.85 18.92 -0.46
C GLN A 260 -15.66 19.13 1.06
N PRO A 261 -15.23 20.32 1.53
CA PRO A 261 -15.19 20.60 2.95
C PRO A 261 -16.62 20.55 3.48
N THR A 262 -16.89 19.59 4.35
CA THR A 262 -18.12 19.45 5.11
C THR A 262 -18.22 20.56 6.15
N ASN A 263 -18.52 21.79 5.71
CA ASN A 263 -19.03 22.84 6.60
C ASN A 263 -20.51 22.57 6.88
N SER A 264 -20.79 21.64 7.79
CA SER A 264 -22.05 21.61 8.55
C SER A 264 -22.00 20.58 9.69
N LEU A 265 -21.12 20.79 10.69
CA LEU A 265 -21.48 20.45 12.06
C LEU A 265 -22.38 21.59 12.58
N GLN A 266 -23.69 21.50 12.31
CA GLN A 266 -24.68 22.15 13.18
C GLN A 266 -24.75 21.29 14.44
N LEU A 267 -23.86 21.59 15.39
CA LEU A 267 -23.99 21.16 16.77
C LEU A 267 -25.36 21.62 17.26
N THR A 268 -26.11 20.67 17.77
CA THR A 268 -27.26 20.79 18.66
C THR A 268 -26.93 21.71 19.85
N GLY A 269 -27.10 23.01 19.64
CA GLY A 269 -27.14 24.02 20.71
C GLY A 269 -28.52 24.04 21.34
N LYS A 270 -28.68 23.33 22.46
CA LYS A 270 -29.79 23.49 23.41
C LYS A 270 -30.03 24.98 23.68
N ALA A 271 -31.22 25.46 23.32
CA ALA A 271 -31.73 26.73 23.79
C ALA A 271 -31.92 26.66 25.32
N ILE A 272 -31.02 27.31 26.04
CA ILE A 272 -31.23 27.72 27.43
C ILE A 272 -32.07 29.00 27.32
N HIS A 273 -33.39 28.88 27.44
CA HIS A 273 -34.26 30.02 27.67
C HIS A 273 -34.24 30.31 29.18
N LEU A 274 -33.44 31.31 29.55
CA LEU A 274 -33.55 32.00 30.83
C LEU A 274 -34.87 32.77 30.82
N ASP A 275 -35.88 32.24 31.49
CA ASP A 275 -37.07 32.99 31.88
C ASP A 275 -36.93 33.32 33.37
N LEU A 276 -36.42 34.51 33.64
CA LEU A 276 -36.36 35.13 34.97
C LEU A 276 -37.33 36.30 34.97
N GLY A 277 -38.56 35.98 35.39
CA GLY A 277 -39.42 36.75 36.29
C GLY A 277 -39.65 38.24 36.03
N SER A 278 -40.91 38.60 35.74
CA SER A 278 -41.62 39.65 36.47
C SER A 278 -43.10 39.63 36.08
N GLU A 279 -43.99 39.25 37.01
CA GLU A 279 -45.14 40.07 37.42
C GLU A 279 -46.10 39.27 38.29
N HIS A 280 -46.11 39.62 39.57
CA HIS A 280 -47.20 39.39 40.49
C HIS A 280 -47.68 40.76 40.96
N LYS A 281 -49.01 40.92 41.06
CA LYS A 281 -49.82 42.05 41.54
C LYS A 281 -50.10 43.19 40.56
N ASP A 282 -51.36 43.27 40.10
CA ASP A 282 -52.37 44.06 40.83
C ASP A 282 -53.82 43.61 40.48
N HIS A 283 -54.67 43.67 41.52
CA HIS A 283 -56.12 43.40 41.62
C HIS A 283 -56.63 41.95 41.79
#